data_AF-A0A955EMV9-F1
#
_entry.id   AF-A0A955EMV9-F1
#
_cell.length_a   1.000
_cell.length_b   1.000
_cell.length_c   1.000
_cell.angle_alpha   90.00
_cell.angle_beta   90.00
_cell.angle_gamma   90.00
#
_symmetry.space_group_name_H-M   'P 1'
#
loop_
_entity.id
_entity.type
_entity.pdbx_description
1 polymer ?
#
loop_
_entity_poly.entity_id
_entity_poly.type
_entity_poly.pdbx_seq_one_letter_code
_entity_poly.pdbx_strand_id
1 'polypeptide(L)'
;MSWQDIVIAVCQFAFLPSMLPTILGREKPALSTSIMNFALVSVITLTLFTLKLWLSVVSGAMIALIWLILAIQQWQIRKKSS
;
A
#
# COMPACT_ATOMS: atom_id res chain seq x y z
N MET A 1 23.29 -3.68 3.46
CA MET A 1 22.20 -3.42 2.49
C MET A 1 22.34 -4.43 1.36
N SER A 2 21.42 -5.39 1.26
CA SER A 2 21.39 -6.31 0.11
C SER A 2 20.99 -5.51 -1.13
N TRP A 3 21.54 -5.84 -2.30
CA TRP A 3 21.13 -5.20 -3.56
C TRP A 3 19.62 -5.37 -3.83
N GLN A 4 19.02 -6.48 -3.36
CA GLN A 4 17.58 -6.74 -3.42
C GLN A 4 16.77 -5.70 -2.64
N ASP A 5 17.27 -5.27 -1.47
CA ASP A 5 16.59 -4.28 -0.62
C ASP A 5 16.49 -2.93 -1.33
N ILE A 6 17.57 -2.55 -2.02
CA ILE A 6 17.63 -1.29 -2.77
C ILE A 6 16.66 -1.33 -3.94
N VAL A 7 16.68 -2.40 -4.73
CA VAL A 7 15.80 -2.52 -5.92
C VAL A 7 14.33 -2.54 -5.51
N ILE A 8 13.96 -3.37 -4.52
CA ILE A 8 12.58 -3.48 -4.06
C ILE A 8 12.11 -2.16 -3.46
N ALA A 9 12.91 -1.54 -2.59
CA ALA A 9 12.55 -0.26 -2.00
C ALA A 9 12.41 0.84 -3.06
N VAL A 10 13.29 0.93 -4.06
CA VAL A 10 13.17 1.93 -5.14
C VAL A 10 11.87 1.75 -5.91
N CYS A 11 11.49 0.51 -6.25
CA CYS A 11 10.20 0.23 -6.89
C CYS A 11 9.03 0.65 -6.00
N GLN A 12 9.08 0.34 -4.71
CA GLN A 12 8.04 0.71 -3.75
C GLN A 12 7.96 2.24 -3.55
N PHE A 13 9.10 2.93 -3.49
CA PHE A 13 9.16 4.39 -3.38
C PHE A 13 8.66 5.08 -4.65
N ALA A 14 8.92 4.53 -5.83
CA ALA A 14 8.34 5.03 -7.08
C ALA A 14 6.82 4.79 -7.15
N PHE A 15 6.32 3.74 -6.50
CA PHE A 15 4.90 3.43 -6.44
C PHE A 15 4.12 4.41 -5.54
N LEU A 16 4.68 4.87 -4.42
CA LEU A 16 4.05 5.84 -3.51
C LEU A 16 3.51 7.11 -4.20
N PRO A 17 4.28 7.88 -4.99
CA PRO A 17 3.77 9.06 -5.69
C PRO A 17 2.76 8.70 -6.79
N SER A 18 2.79 7.49 -7.34
CA SER A 18 1.78 7.04 -8.31
C SER A 18 0.40 6.84 -7.66
N MET A 19 0.35 6.53 -6.36
CA MET A 19 -0.89 6.38 -5.60
C MET A 19 -1.48 7.73 -5.14
N LEU A 20 -0.66 8.79 -5.08
CA LEU A 20 -1.10 10.13 -4.68
C LEU A 20 -2.35 10.64 -5.44
N PRO A 21 -2.42 10.58 -6.79
CA PRO A 21 -3.62 10.97 -7.52
C PRO A 21 -4.84 10.09 -7.17
N THR A 22 -4.65 8.82 -6.84
CA THR A 22 -5.75 7.94 -6.41
C THR A 22 -6.30 8.33 -5.02
N ILE A 23 -5.42 8.74 -4.10
CA ILE A 23 -5.81 9.18 -2.75
C ILE A 23 -6.56 10.53 -2.81
N LEU A 24 -6.08 11.45 -3.66
CA LEU A 24 -6.64 12.78 -3.83
C LEU A 24 -7.83 12.82 -4.80
N GLY A 25 -7.99 11.78 -5.63
CA GLY A 25 -9.06 11.65 -6.60
C GLY A 25 -10.43 11.43 -5.99
N ARG A 26 -11.47 11.81 -6.75
CA ARG A 26 -12.88 11.54 -6.38
C ARG A 26 -13.26 10.09 -6.58
N GLU A 27 -12.69 9.45 -7.60
CA GLU A 27 -12.91 8.04 -7.89
C GLU A 27 -11.90 7.20 -7.14
N LYS A 28 -12.41 6.36 -6.24
CA LYS A 28 -11.60 5.44 -5.43
C LYS A 28 -11.81 4.01 -5.90
N PRO A 29 -10.79 3.15 -5.77
CA PRO A 29 -10.93 1.74 -6.11
C PRO A 29 -12.10 1.10 -5.35
N ALA A 30 -12.60 -0.05 -5.84
CA ALA A 30 -13.59 -0.82 -5.11
C ALA A 30 -13.06 -1.19 -3.71
N LEU A 31 -13.94 -1.20 -2.71
CA LEU A 31 -13.58 -1.49 -1.33
C LEU A 31 -12.89 -2.87 -1.20
N SER A 32 -13.40 -3.87 -1.93
CA SER A 32 -12.80 -5.21 -2.00
C SER A 32 -11.37 -5.18 -2.54
N THR A 33 -11.12 -4.42 -3.62
CA THR A 33 -9.78 -4.25 -4.19
C THR A 33 -8.82 -3.61 -3.19
N SER A 34 -9.25 -2.56 -2.49
CA SER A 34 -8.40 -1.89 -1.49
C SER A 34 -8.07 -2.76 -0.29
N ILE A 35 -9.06 -3.50 0.24
CA ILE A 35 -8.84 -4.44 1.36
C ILE A 35 -7.93 -5.59 0.93
N MET A 36 -8.14 -6.14 -0.28
CA MET A 36 -7.31 -7.22 -0.80
C MET A 36 -5.86 -6.79 -0.97
N ASN A 37 -5.61 -5.60 -1.53
CA ASN A 37 -4.25 -5.08 -1.67
C ASN A 37 -3.60 -4.77 -0.31
N PHE A 38 -4.35 -4.24 0.66
CA PHE A 38 -3.84 -4.07 2.02
C PHE A 38 -3.36 -5.40 2.62
N ALA A 39 -4.16 -6.46 2.51
CA ALA A 39 -3.81 -7.78 3.02
C ALA A 39 -2.58 -8.36 2.31
N LEU A 40 -2.56 -8.33 0.97
CA LEU A 40 -1.45 -8.85 0.16
C LEU A 40 -0.14 -8.11 0.45
N VAL A 41 -0.16 -6.78 0.46
CA VAL A 41 1.05 -5.98 0.73
C VAL A 41 1.53 -6.19 2.17
N SER A 42 0.63 -6.37 3.13
CA SER A 42 0.99 -6.69 4.51
C SER A 42 1.71 -8.05 4.62
N VAL A 43 1.21 -9.08 3.94
CA VAL A 43 1.86 -10.40 3.88
C VAL A 43 3.24 -10.31 3.22
N ILE A 44 3.37 -9.57 2.12
CA ILE A 44 4.65 -9.33 1.45
C ILE A 44 5.61 -8.59 2.40
N THR A 45 5.14 -7.56 3.08
CA THR A 45 5.94 -6.77 4.03
C THR A 45 6.45 -7.62 5.19
N LEU A 46 5.60 -8.50 5.75
CA LEU A 46 6.00 -9.46 6.77
C LEU A 46 7.04 -10.44 6.25
N THR A 47 6.90 -10.91 5.01
CA THR A 47 7.89 -11.78 4.37
C THR A 47 9.24 -11.06 4.24
N LEU A 48 9.25 -9.82 3.76
CA LEU A 48 10.46 -8.98 3.66
C LEU A 48 11.10 -8.73 5.03
N PHE A 49 10.29 -8.63 6.09
CA PHE A 49 10.77 -8.51 7.47
C PHE A 49 11.51 -9.76 7.93
N THR A 50 10.99 -10.96 7.63
CA THR A 50 11.69 -12.23 7.95
C THR A 50 13.04 -12.35 7.22
N LEU A 51 13.17 -11.72 6.04
CA LEU A 51 14.39 -11.65 5.24
C LEU A 51 15.36 -10.52 5.68
N LYS A 52 15.00 -9.74 6.71
CA LYS A 52 15.78 -8.58 7.22
C LYS A 52 16.02 -7.48 6.17
N LEU A 53 15.12 -7.33 5.20
CA LEU A 53 15.14 -6.30 4.15
C LEU A 53 14.49 -5.02 4.68
N TRP A 54 15.16 -4.34 5.62
CA TRP A 54 14.56 -3.27 6.41
C TRP A 54 14.05 -2.09 5.57
N LEU A 55 14.75 -1.70 4.50
CA LEU A 55 14.33 -0.58 3.67
C LEU A 55 13.00 -0.92 2.97
N SER A 56 12.92 -2.12 2.39
CA SER A 56 11.74 -2.65 1.72
C SER A 56 10.56 -2.91 2.67
N VAL A 57 10.85 -3.23 3.94
CA VAL A 57 9.81 -3.36 4.97
C VAL A 57 9.16 -2.01 5.25
N VAL A 58 9.96 -0.96 5.40
CA VAL A 58 9.45 0.39 5.68
C VAL A 58 8.60 0.89 4.50
N SER A 59 9.11 0.81 3.28
CA SER A 59 8.36 1.24 2.09
C SER A 59 7.13 0.35 1.83
N GLY A 60 7.22 -0.97 2.06
CA GLY A 60 6.08 -1.88 1.99
C GLY A 60 4.99 -1.55 3.00
N ALA A 61 5.37 -1.24 4.25
CA ALA A 61 4.44 -0.82 5.29
C ALA A 61 3.73 0.50 4.92
N MET A 62 4.44 1.47 4.33
CA MET A 62 3.82 2.70 3.83
C MET A 62 2.77 2.42 2.73
N ILE A 63 3.07 1.52 1.80
CA ILE A 63 2.12 1.12 0.74
C ILE A 63 0.90 0.42 1.35
N ALA A 64 1.10 -0.47 2.33
CA ALA A 64 -0.01 -1.11 3.04
C ALA A 64 -0.91 -0.07 3.71
N LEU A 65 -0.33 0.91 4.41
CA LEU A 65 -1.09 1.99 5.04
C LEU A 65 -1.88 2.82 4.03
N ILE A 66 -1.34 3.10 2.84
CA ILE A 66 -2.07 3.78 1.77
C ILE A 66 -3.30 2.97 1.34
N TRP A 67 -3.15 1.66 1.13
CA TRP A 67 -4.29 0.81 0.75
C TRP A 67 -5.34 0.73 1.86
N LEU A 68 -4.93 0.74 3.12
CA LEU A 68 -5.84 0.82 4.26
C LEU A 68 -6.59 2.16 4.28
N ILE A 69 -5.90 3.28 4.04
CA ILE A 69 -6.53 4.61 3.93
C ILE A 69 -7.54 4.62 2.78
N LEU A 70 -7.19 4.10 1.60
CA LEU A 70 -8.10 4.00 0.46
C LEU A 70 -9.34 3.14 0.78
N ALA A 71 -9.16 2.03 1.50
CA ALA A 71 -10.27 1.18 1.94
C ALA A 71 -11.21 1.95 2.90
N ILE A 72 -10.66 2.64 3.91
CA ILE A 72 -11.44 3.44 4.86
C ILE A 72 -12.18 4.58 4.13
N GLN A 73 -11.50 5.27 3.24
CA GLN A 73 -12.07 6.34 2.45
C GLN A 73 -13.24 5.85 1.57
N GLN A 74 -13.08 4.69 0.92
CA GLN A 74 -14.14 4.12 0.09
C GLN A 74 -15.32 3.61 0.93
N TRP A 75 -15.05 3.09 2.12
CA TRP A 75 -16.09 2.69 3.08
C TRP A 75 -16.92 3.89 3.55
N GLN A 76 -16.28 5.03 3.84
CA GLN A 76 -16.97 6.27 4.19
C GLN A 76 -17.86 6.80 3.05
N ILE A 77 -17.39 6.74 1.79
CA ILE A 77 -18.18 7.13 0.61
C ILE A 77 -19.42 6.24 0.47
N ARG A 78 -19.26 4.92 0.58
CA ARG A 78 -20.38 3.97 0.53
C ARG A 78 -21.40 4.21 1.63
N LYS A 79 -20.93 4.47 2.86
CA LYS A 79 -21.81 4.78 3.99
C LYS A 79 -22.60 6.08 3.80
N LYS A 80 -22.02 7.10 3.15
CA LYS A 80 -22.71 8.38 2.87
C LYS A 80 -23.76 8.27 1.75
N SER A 81 -23.63 7.26 0.88
CA SER A 81 -24.54 7.04 -0.25
C SER A 81 -25.71 6.09 0.06
N SER A 82 -25.77 5.55 1.28
CA SER A 82 -26.83 4.65 1.78
C SER A 82 -27.67 5.35 2.84
#